data_AF-A0A3B9K7T7-F1
#
_entry.id   AF-A0A3B9K7T7-F1
#
_cell.length_a   1.000
_cell.length_b   1.000
_cell.length_c   1.000
_cell.angle_alpha   90.00
_cell.angle_beta   90.00
_cell.angle_gamma   90.00
#
_symmetry.space_group_name_H-M   'P 1'
#
loop_
_entity.id
_entity.type
_entity.pdbx_description
1 polymer ?
#
loop_
_entity_poly.entity_id
_entity_poly.type
_entity_poly.pdbx_seq_one_letter_code
_entity_poly.pdbx_strand_id
1 'polypeptide(L)'
;MRKVSRMIRIGVLAAALAAMTLTVSACGKKKQQPEVTEVTEPTAAVGETTVEESTEAITIESEESTAETRPGSDPELTDILNDININFSEGGQAGISLRAAKRAAELMNWYVEKKPSGDVIMKTTENFYDGITNQKGFLTGLEMIYSSAKEISGKDGAALLSDAGYEGEINWTLDDVNHLFNAIFEGSGQKK
;
A
#
# COMPACT_ATOMS: atom_id res chain seq x y z
N MET A 1 -43.26 -33.80 -3.65
CA MET A 1 -43.11 -34.80 -2.56
C MET A 1 -41.67 -35.31 -2.56
N ARG A 2 -41.06 -35.34 -1.37
CA ARG A 2 -39.63 -35.61 -1.12
C ARG A 2 -39.30 -37.09 -1.33
N LYS A 3 -38.10 -37.38 -1.83
CA LYS A 3 -37.26 -38.44 -1.24
C LYS A 3 -35.78 -38.06 -1.34
N VAL A 4 -35.20 -38.03 -0.16
CA VAL A 4 -33.82 -37.68 0.17
C VAL A 4 -32.96 -38.92 -0.07
N SER A 5 -31.76 -38.75 -0.61
CA SER A 5 -30.66 -39.68 -0.33
C SER A 5 -29.39 -38.86 -0.16
N ARG A 6 -29.12 -38.51 1.11
CA ARG A 6 -27.78 -38.23 1.61
C ARG A 6 -27.18 -39.60 1.92
N MET A 7 -25.93 -39.84 1.53
CA MET A 7 -24.90 -40.38 2.43
C MET A 7 -23.56 -40.66 1.73
N ILE A 8 -22.50 -40.13 2.35
CA ILE A 8 -21.17 -40.73 2.56
C ILE A 8 -20.26 -40.74 1.30
N ARG A 9 -19.11 -40.05 1.31
CA ARG A 9 -17.89 -40.49 2.02
C ARG A 9 -17.06 -39.33 2.56
N ILE A 10 -16.79 -39.45 3.86
CA ILE A 10 -15.71 -38.83 4.61
C ILE A 10 -14.38 -39.33 4.02
N GLY A 11 -13.51 -38.40 3.63
CA GLY A 11 -12.10 -38.65 3.33
C GLY A 11 -11.25 -37.73 4.19
N VAL A 12 -10.87 -38.22 5.36
CA VAL A 12 -9.91 -37.62 6.30
C VAL A 12 -8.56 -38.33 6.08
N LEU A 13 -7.46 -37.61 6.36
CA LEU A 13 -6.03 -38.01 6.39
C LEU A 13 -5.30 -37.97 5.03
N ALA A 14 -4.06 -37.48 4.90
CA ALA A 14 -2.97 -37.23 5.85
C ALA A 14 -2.15 -36.02 5.34
N ALA A 15 -1.77 -35.03 6.16
CA ALA A 15 -0.62 -35.02 7.07
C ALA A 15 0.72 -35.43 6.42
N ALA A 16 1.50 -34.44 5.99
CA ALA A 16 2.95 -34.56 5.85
C ALA A 16 3.59 -33.23 6.27
N LEU A 17 3.82 -33.11 7.59
CA LEU A 17 4.75 -32.16 8.18
C LEU A 17 6.17 -32.64 7.89
N ALA A 18 6.88 -31.95 7.00
CA ALA A 18 8.33 -32.13 6.87
C ALA A 18 9.02 -31.17 7.87
N ALA A 19 9.47 -31.75 8.98
CA ALA A 19 10.29 -31.08 9.98
C ALA A 19 11.80 -31.27 9.68
N MET A 20 12.57 -30.25 10.06
CA MET A 20 14.00 -30.26 10.39
C MET A 20 15.01 -30.62 9.29
N THR A 21 15.90 -29.65 9.01
CA THR A 21 17.27 -29.70 9.55
C THR A 21 17.83 -28.29 9.78
N LEU A 22 18.08 -27.95 11.05
CA LEU A 22 18.97 -26.86 11.44
C LEU A 22 20.41 -27.36 11.30
N THR A 23 21.23 -26.66 10.52
CA THR A 23 22.69 -26.80 10.59
C THR A 23 23.26 -25.58 11.30
N VAL A 24 23.37 -25.68 12.63
CA VAL A 24 24.23 -24.79 13.43
C VAL A 24 25.61 -25.44 13.48
N SER A 25 26.57 -24.87 12.73
CA SER A 25 27.98 -25.21 12.88
C SER A 25 28.54 -24.49 14.11
N ALA A 26 28.84 -25.29 15.14
CA ALA A 26 29.68 -24.89 16.26
C ALA A 26 31.16 -24.87 15.83
N CYS A 27 31.94 -23.89 16.29
CA CYS A 27 32.93 -24.07 17.37
C CYS A 27 33.99 -22.94 17.36
N GLY A 28 34.16 -22.28 18.51
CA GLY A 28 35.24 -21.33 18.78
C GLY A 28 35.25 -20.88 20.23
N LYS A 29 35.69 -21.76 21.15
CA LYS A 29 35.77 -21.56 22.61
C LYS A 29 36.83 -20.52 23.02
N LYS A 30 36.56 -19.75 24.09
CA LYS A 30 37.26 -19.72 25.42
C LYS A 30 36.71 -18.53 26.27
N LYS A 31 36.03 -18.79 27.40
CA LYS A 31 36.49 -18.64 28.82
C LYS A 31 36.98 -17.21 29.13
N GLN A 32 36.54 -16.43 30.13
CA GLN A 32 36.15 -16.72 31.52
C GLN A 32 35.61 -15.41 32.17
N GLN A 33 34.54 -15.48 32.97
CA GLN A 33 34.24 -14.54 34.09
C GLN A 33 35.16 -14.94 35.30
N PRO A 34 35.19 -14.27 36.47
CA PRO A 34 34.55 -13.01 36.92
C PRO A 34 35.48 -12.08 37.72
N GLU A 35 35.03 -10.87 38.10
CA GLU A 35 35.03 -10.39 39.50
C GLU A 35 34.25 -9.06 39.61
N VAL A 36 33.50 -8.93 40.70
CA VAL A 36 32.68 -7.79 41.08
C VAL A 36 33.53 -6.82 41.91
N THR A 37 33.38 -5.51 41.70
CA THR A 37 33.52 -4.58 42.83
C THR A 37 32.62 -3.37 42.64
N GLU A 38 32.11 -2.96 43.79
CA GLU A 38 30.94 -2.14 44.08
C GLU A 38 31.32 -0.66 44.23
N VAL A 39 30.32 0.20 44.05
CA VAL A 39 30.17 1.60 44.51
C VAL A 39 31.17 2.65 43.98
N THR A 40 30.67 3.68 43.29
CA THR A 40 30.45 5.05 43.85
C THR A 40 30.39 6.09 42.71
N GLU A 41 29.19 6.61 42.42
CA GLU A 41 28.99 7.98 41.88
C GLU A 41 29.27 9.01 42.99
N PRO A 42 29.69 10.28 42.73
CA PRO A 42 29.08 11.13 41.71
C PRO A 42 29.97 12.20 41.03
N THR A 43 29.33 12.95 40.14
CA THR A 43 29.47 14.40 39.88
C THR A 43 30.29 14.92 38.69
N ALA A 44 29.53 15.42 37.71
CA ALA A 44 29.70 16.64 36.91
C ALA A 44 31.06 16.97 36.26
N ALA A 45 31.11 16.85 34.94
CA ALA A 45 31.74 17.85 34.08
C ALA A 45 31.00 17.90 32.73
N VAL A 46 30.26 18.99 32.54
CA VAL A 46 29.67 19.42 31.27
C VAL A 46 30.80 19.66 30.27
N GLY A 47 30.84 18.86 29.21
CA GLY A 47 31.64 19.10 28.02
C GLY A 47 30.68 19.21 26.84
N GLU A 48 30.26 20.44 26.57
CA GLU A 48 29.50 20.82 25.37
C GLU A 48 30.34 20.48 24.13
N THR A 49 29.97 19.40 23.43
CA THR A 49 30.44 19.15 22.07
C THR A 49 29.35 19.60 21.14
N THR A 50 29.48 20.85 20.68
CA THR A 50 28.72 21.41 19.57
C THR A 50 29.02 20.59 18.33
N VAL A 51 28.06 19.74 17.94
CA VAL A 51 28.03 19.14 16.61
C VAL A 51 27.25 20.13 15.75
N GLU A 52 27.95 20.82 14.85
CA GLU A 52 27.33 21.58 13.79
C GLU A 52 26.63 20.61 12.82
N GLU A 53 25.34 20.41 13.03
CA GLU A 53 24.46 19.77 12.07
C GLU A 53 24.11 20.80 10.99
N SER A 54 24.95 20.84 9.95
CA SER A 54 24.65 21.56 8.72
C SER A 54 23.55 20.82 7.97
N THR A 55 22.29 21.06 8.35
CA THR A 55 21.12 20.76 7.53
C THR A 55 21.15 21.63 6.28
N GLU A 56 21.81 21.15 5.23
CA GLU A 56 21.49 21.58 3.88
C GLU A 56 20.11 21.02 3.53
N ALA A 57 19.11 21.89 3.61
CA ALA A 57 17.79 21.63 3.08
C ALA A 57 17.94 21.40 1.56
N ILE A 58 17.90 20.14 1.16
CA ILE A 58 17.67 19.77 -0.24
C ILE A 58 16.24 20.20 -0.55
N THR A 59 16.12 21.36 -1.18
CA THR A 59 14.89 21.81 -1.83
C THR A 59 14.62 20.83 -2.97
N ILE A 60 13.79 19.83 -2.71
CA ILE A 60 13.18 19.06 -3.78
C ILE A 60 12.16 20.03 -4.40
N GLU A 61 12.56 20.68 -5.49
CA GLU A 61 11.61 21.28 -6.41
C GLU A 61 10.79 20.13 -7.00
N SER A 62 9.71 19.76 -6.31
CA SER A 62 8.60 19.05 -6.92
C SER A 62 8.06 20.00 -7.97
N GLU A 63 8.45 19.78 -9.22
CA GLU A 63 7.77 20.35 -10.37
C GLU A 63 6.33 19.83 -10.32
N GLU A 64 5.47 20.61 -9.65
CA GLU A 64 4.04 20.40 -9.55
C GLU A 64 3.49 20.44 -10.98
N SER A 65 3.35 19.25 -11.58
CA SER A 65 2.67 19.07 -12.84
C SER A 65 1.20 19.41 -12.61
N THR A 66 0.88 20.69 -12.80
CA THR A 66 -0.48 21.20 -12.80
C THR A 66 -1.14 20.74 -14.10
N ALA A 67 -1.75 19.56 -14.04
CA ALA A 67 -2.65 19.11 -15.10
C ALA A 67 -3.84 20.09 -15.16
N GLU A 68 -3.85 21.01 -16.13
CA GLU A 68 -4.99 21.90 -16.36
C GLU A 68 -6.29 21.08 -16.47
N THR A 69 -7.25 21.36 -15.60
CA THR A 69 -8.54 20.65 -15.58
C THR A 69 -9.33 20.92 -16.85
N ARG A 70 -9.40 19.91 -17.73
CA ARG A 70 -10.14 19.96 -19.00
C ARG A 70 -11.65 19.76 -18.77
N PRO A 71 -12.53 20.31 -19.63
CA PRO A 71 -13.98 20.19 -19.46
C PRO A 71 -14.44 18.73 -19.43
N GLY A 72 -15.21 18.39 -18.39
CA GLY A 72 -15.69 17.03 -18.14
C GLY A 72 -14.76 16.17 -17.27
N SER A 73 -13.62 16.71 -16.82
CA SER A 73 -12.78 16.10 -15.79
C SER A 73 -13.28 16.41 -14.38
N ASP A 74 -13.12 15.45 -13.47
CA ASP A 74 -13.29 15.63 -12.04
C ASP A 74 -11.93 16.05 -11.41
N PRO A 75 -11.85 17.23 -10.76
CA PRO A 75 -10.58 17.71 -10.21
C PRO A 75 -10.08 16.86 -9.03
N GLU A 76 -10.98 16.31 -8.20
CA GLU A 76 -10.61 15.49 -7.05
C GLU A 76 -10.04 14.14 -7.51
N LEU A 77 -10.64 13.53 -8.55
CA LEU A 77 -10.05 12.36 -9.19
C LEU A 77 -8.70 12.69 -9.82
N THR A 78 -8.56 13.85 -10.48
CA THR A 78 -7.28 14.27 -11.07
C THR A 78 -6.17 14.34 -10.02
N ASP A 79 -6.45 14.90 -8.85
CA ASP A 79 -5.50 14.98 -7.74
C ASP A 79 -5.12 13.59 -7.21
N ILE A 80 -6.10 12.68 -7.08
CA ILE A 80 -5.83 11.29 -6.68
C ILE A 80 -4.95 10.57 -7.72
N LEU A 81 -5.21 10.76 -9.02
CA LEU A 81 -4.39 10.15 -10.08
C LEU A 81 -2.97 10.72 -10.09
N ASN A 82 -2.83 12.03 -9.83
CA ASN A 82 -1.53 12.67 -9.70
C ASN A 82 -0.72 12.13 -8.50
N ASP A 83 -1.38 11.94 -7.35
CA ASP A 83 -0.77 11.31 -6.19
C ASP A 83 -0.27 9.89 -6.53
N ILE A 84 -1.05 9.10 -7.27
CA ILE A 84 -0.63 7.78 -7.75
C ILE A 84 0.61 7.88 -8.66
N ASN A 85 0.61 8.81 -9.61
CA ASN A 85 1.71 9.01 -10.55
C ASN A 85 3.02 9.42 -9.83
N ILE A 86 2.93 10.27 -8.81
CA ILE A 86 4.10 10.75 -8.08
C ILE A 86 4.60 9.71 -7.07
N ASN A 87 3.70 9.13 -6.29
CA ASN A 87 4.07 8.41 -5.07
C ASN A 87 4.13 6.89 -5.21
N PHE A 88 3.63 6.33 -6.32
CA PHE A 88 3.52 4.89 -6.54
C PHE A 88 4.09 4.42 -7.88
N SER A 89 4.68 5.33 -8.66
CA SER A 89 5.23 5.00 -9.99
C SER A 89 6.46 4.11 -9.98
N GLU A 90 7.19 4.08 -8.85
CA GLU A 90 8.37 3.26 -8.64
C GLU A 90 8.10 2.27 -7.51
N GLY A 91 7.83 1.01 -7.87
CA GLY A 91 7.62 -0.05 -6.88
C GLY A 91 8.86 -0.35 -6.03
N GLY A 92 8.69 -1.10 -4.95
CA GLY A 92 9.82 -1.65 -4.16
C GLY A 92 10.30 -0.78 -2.99
N GLN A 93 9.63 0.33 -2.70
CA GLN A 93 9.90 1.14 -1.52
C GLN A 93 9.42 0.43 -0.24
N ALA A 94 10.15 0.58 0.87
CA ALA A 94 9.72 0.03 2.15
C ALA A 94 8.35 0.61 2.56
N GLY A 95 7.44 -0.24 3.00
CA GLY A 95 6.09 0.18 3.40
C GLY A 95 5.15 0.57 2.26
N ILE A 96 5.55 0.39 0.99
CA ILE A 96 4.70 0.74 -0.17
C ILE A 96 3.37 0.00 -0.18
N SER A 97 3.32 -1.25 0.33
CA SER A 97 2.10 -2.04 0.41
C SER A 97 1.04 -1.42 1.32
N LEU A 98 1.42 -1.01 2.54
CA LEU A 98 0.50 -0.35 3.48
C LEU A 98 0.05 1.02 2.94
N ARG A 99 0.97 1.78 2.34
CA ARG A 99 0.62 3.04 1.67
C ARG A 99 -0.37 2.82 0.53
N ALA A 100 -0.19 1.77 -0.26
CA ALA A 100 -1.09 1.43 -1.37
C ALA A 100 -2.47 0.97 -0.87
N ALA A 101 -2.53 0.19 0.22
CA ALA A 101 -3.79 -0.18 0.87
C ALA A 101 -4.56 1.05 1.35
N LYS A 102 -3.88 1.98 2.04
CA LYS A 102 -4.49 3.24 2.48
C LYS A 102 -4.98 4.10 1.30
N ARG A 103 -4.13 4.30 0.29
CA ARG A 103 -4.49 5.09 -0.91
C ARG A 103 -5.67 4.49 -1.67
N ALA A 104 -5.72 3.16 -1.77
CA ALA A 104 -6.84 2.43 -2.36
C ALA A 104 -8.13 2.65 -1.57
N ALA A 105 -8.09 2.58 -0.23
CA ALA A 105 -9.25 2.84 0.61
C ALA A 105 -9.78 4.26 0.46
N GLU A 106 -8.89 5.25 0.43
CA GLU A 106 -9.28 6.65 0.25
C GLU A 106 -9.89 6.89 -1.14
N LEU A 107 -9.36 6.27 -2.20
CA LEU A 107 -9.95 6.33 -3.55
C LEU A 107 -11.32 5.63 -3.59
N MET A 108 -11.47 4.47 -2.92
CA MET A 108 -12.76 3.78 -2.83
C MET A 108 -13.80 4.58 -2.05
N ASN A 109 -13.40 5.23 -0.96
CA ASN A 109 -14.29 6.09 -0.18
C ASN A 109 -14.77 7.28 -1.01
N TRP A 110 -13.86 7.94 -1.72
CA TRP A 110 -14.22 8.99 -2.70
C TRP A 110 -15.25 8.48 -3.71
N TYR A 111 -15.00 7.32 -4.30
CA TYR A 111 -15.88 6.76 -5.33
C TYR A 111 -17.30 6.47 -4.82
N VAL A 112 -17.45 5.87 -3.64
CA VAL A 112 -18.78 5.58 -3.08
C VAL A 112 -19.49 6.82 -2.52
N GLU A 113 -18.75 7.84 -2.11
CA GLU A 113 -19.30 9.12 -1.65
C GLU A 113 -19.81 9.95 -2.82
N LYS A 114 -18.97 10.17 -3.85
CA LYS A 114 -19.28 11.05 -4.97
C LYS A 114 -20.13 10.37 -6.05
N LYS A 115 -20.02 9.05 -6.20
CA LYS A 115 -20.69 8.24 -7.23
C LYS A 115 -20.60 8.83 -8.65
N PRO A 116 -19.39 9.16 -9.13
CA PRO A 116 -19.21 9.63 -10.50
C PRO A 116 -19.59 8.51 -11.48
N SER A 117 -20.16 8.88 -12.63
CA SER A 117 -20.41 7.92 -13.71
C SER A 117 -19.10 7.39 -14.30
N GLY A 118 -19.12 6.17 -14.83
CA GLY A 118 -17.97 5.59 -15.55
C GLY A 118 -17.38 6.51 -16.62
N ASP A 119 -18.22 7.20 -17.40
CA ASP A 119 -17.77 8.14 -18.45
C ASP A 119 -16.93 9.31 -17.89
N VAL A 120 -17.31 9.84 -16.73
CA VAL A 120 -16.56 10.92 -16.06
C VAL A 120 -15.22 10.40 -15.56
N ILE A 121 -15.19 9.21 -14.96
CA ILE A 121 -13.95 8.58 -14.49
C ILE A 121 -13.01 8.34 -15.68
N MET A 122 -13.51 7.67 -16.72
CA MET A 122 -12.76 7.34 -17.93
C MET A 122 -12.18 8.59 -18.58
N LYS A 123 -13.00 9.62 -18.83
CA LYS A 123 -12.55 10.87 -19.47
C LYS A 123 -11.58 11.67 -18.60
N THR A 124 -11.77 11.66 -17.29
CA THR A 124 -10.81 12.29 -16.36
C THR A 124 -9.46 11.58 -16.44
N THR A 125 -9.47 10.25 -16.41
CA THR A 125 -8.24 9.46 -16.53
C THR A 125 -7.57 9.63 -17.89
N GLU A 126 -8.31 9.66 -19.00
CA GLU A 126 -7.78 9.94 -20.34
C GLU A 126 -7.06 11.29 -20.38
N ASN A 127 -7.73 12.36 -19.93
CA ASN A 127 -7.16 13.69 -19.90
C ASN A 127 -5.89 13.78 -19.03
N PHE A 128 -5.88 13.08 -17.89
CA PHE A 128 -4.72 13.00 -17.00
C PHE A 128 -3.58 12.20 -17.64
N TYR A 129 -3.89 11.02 -18.17
CA TYR A 129 -2.92 10.07 -18.72
C TYR A 129 -2.21 10.62 -19.97
N ASP A 130 -2.92 11.35 -20.82
CA ASP A 130 -2.35 12.04 -21.98
C ASP A 130 -1.46 13.23 -21.57
N GLY A 131 -1.66 13.76 -20.36
CA GLY A 131 -0.91 14.90 -19.83
C GLY A 131 0.40 14.54 -19.13
N ILE A 132 0.61 13.28 -18.76
CA ILE A 132 1.80 12.84 -18.00
C ILE A 132 2.87 12.23 -18.90
N THR A 133 4.13 12.42 -18.52
CA THR A 133 5.29 11.85 -19.24
C THR A 133 5.60 10.42 -18.82
N ASN A 134 5.44 10.08 -17.53
CA ASN A 134 5.75 8.76 -16.98
C ASN A 134 4.54 7.81 -16.98
N GLN A 135 3.95 7.59 -18.16
CA GLN A 135 2.78 6.72 -18.31
C GLN A 135 3.01 5.29 -17.80
N LYS A 136 4.20 4.72 -18.00
CA LYS A 136 4.54 3.37 -17.52
C LYS A 136 4.61 3.30 -15.99
N GLY A 137 5.23 4.29 -15.36
CA GLY A 137 5.28 4.40 -13.91
C GLY A 137 3.87 4.54 -13.34
N PHE A 138 3.07 5.45 -13.89
CA PHE A 138 1.67 5.59 -13.49
C PHE A 138 0.89 4.27 -13.57
N LEU A 139 0.98 3.52 -14.67
CA LEU A 139 0.31 2.21 -14.79
C LEU A 139 0.79 1.20 -13.73
N THR A 140 2.10 1.22 -13.41
CA THR A 140 2.66 0.38 -12.34
C THR A 140 2.03 0.72 -10.98
N GLY A 141 1.93 2.02 -10.67
CA GLY A 141 1.26 2.49 -9.46
C GLY A 141 -0.22 2.13 -9.45
N LEU A 142 -0.91 2.35 -10.56
CA LEU A 142 -2.34 2.05 -10.70
C LEU A 142 -2.65 0.56 -10.52
N GLU A 143 -1.82 -0.34 -11.05
CA GLU A 143 -1.94 -1.78 -10.82
C GLU A 143 -1.73 -2.17 -9.36
N MET A 144 -0.82 -1.50 -8.66
CA MET A 144 -0.59 -1.68 -7.23
C MET A 144 -1.80 -1.24 -6.41
N ILE A 145 -2.36 -0.05 -6.70
CA ILE A 145 -3.56 0.44 -6.02
C ILE A 145 -4.75 -0.48 -6.32
N TYR A 146 -4.94 -0.93 -7.56
CA TYR A 146 -6.00 -1.88 -7.90
C TYR A 146 -5.89 -3.21 -7.13
N SER A 147 -4.68 -3.76 -7.04
CA SER A 147 -4.44 -5.00 -6.32
C SER A 147 -4.75 -4.83 -4.83
N SER A 148 -4.33 -3.70 -4.26
CA SER A 148 -4.62 -3.34 -2.87
C SER A 148 -6.12 -3.13 -2.64
N ALA A 149 -6.83 -2.49 -3.57
CA ALA A 149 -8.28 -2.27 -3.50
C ALA A 149 -9.07 -3.60 -3.44
N LYS A 150 -8.65 -4.60 -4.22
CA LYS A 150 -9.24 -5.95 -4.15
C LYS A 150 -8.95 -6.62 -2.82
N GLU A 151 -7.72 -6.48 -2.31
CA GLU A 151 -7.30 -7.09 -1.04
C GLU A 151 -8.08 -6.50 0.14
N ILE A 152 -8.18 -5.18 0.22
CA ILE A 152 -8.91 -4.49 1.29
C ILE A 152 -10.43 -4.69 1.23
N SER A 153 -10.96 -5.16 0.08
CA SER A 153 -12.36 -5.56 -0.07
C SER A 153 -12.61 -7.02 0.33
N GLY A 154 -11.56 -7.77 0.67
CA GLY A 154 -11.63 -9.15 1.15
C GLY A 154 -11.87 -9.25 2.66
N LYS A 155 -11.98 -10.48 3.17
CA LYS A 155 -12.32 -10.73 4.59
C LYS A 155 -11.33 -10.11 5.59
N ASP A 156 -10.06 -10.01 5.20
CA ASP A 156 -8.96 -9.55 6.06
C ASP A 156 -8.63 -8.07 5.83
N GLY A 157 -9.38 -7.40 4.94
CA GLY A 157 -9.10 -6.02 4.54
C GLY A 157 -9.15 -5.02 5.68
N ALA A 158 -10.08 -5.18 6.63
CA ALA A 158 -10.19 -4.29 7.79
C ALA A 158 -8.94 -4.30 8.67
N ALA A 159 -8.30 -5.46 8.87
CA ALA A 159 -7.06 -5.56 9.63
C ALA A 159 -5.91 -4.88 8.88
N LEU A 160 -5.80 -5.12 7.57
CA LEU A 160 -4.80 -4.47 6.73
C LEU A 160 -4.94 -2.94 6.73
N LEU A 161 -6.17 -2.42 6.70
CA LEU A 161 -6.43 -0.99 6.77
C LEU A 161 -6.12 -0.39 8.15
N SER A 162 -6.38 -1.13 9.22
CA SER A 162 -5.94 -0.74 10.56
C SER A 162 -4.42 -0.63 10.64
N ASP A 163 -3.68 -1.61 10.10
CA ASP A 163 -2.21 -1.58 10.06
C ASP A 163 -1.67 -0.47 9.16
N ALA A 164 -2.42 -0.11 8.11
CA ALA A 164 -2.10 1.00 7.23
C ALA A 164 -2.44 2.38 7.82
N GLY A 165 -3.06 2.45 9.00
CA GLY A 165 -3.50 3.70 9.63
C GLY A 165 -4.62 4.40 8.86
N TYR A 166 -5.55 3.62 8.30
CA TYR A 166 -6.78 4.12 7.72
C TYR A 166 -7.91 4.06 8.75
N GLU A 167 -8.57 5.20 8.97
CA GLU A 167 -9.61 5.38 10.00
C GLU A 167 -11.01 5.56 9.41
N GLY A 168 -11.14 5.54 8.08
CA GLY A 168 -12.41 5.72 7.39
C GLY A 168 -13.32 4.49 7.46
N GLU A 169 -14.59 4.69 7.13
CA GLU A 169 -15.56 3.60 7.08
C GLU A 169 -15.44 2.81 5.76
N ILE A 170 -15.47 1.48 5.86
CA ILE A 170 -15.41 0.59 4.71
C ILE A 170 -16.85 0.35 4.20
N ASN A 171 -17.27 1.14 3.22
CA ASN A 171 -18.63 1.10 2.66
C ASN A 171 -18.68 0.68 1.18
N TRP A 172 -17.58 0.17 0.64
CA TRP A 172 -17.48 -0.30 -0.73
C TRP A 172 -17.46 -1.83 -0.82
N THR A 173 -17.79 -2.35 -2.00
CA THR A 173 -17.77 -3.77 -2.34
C THR A 173 -16.71 -4.08 -3.40
N LEU A 174 -16.47 -5.36 -3.65
CA LEU A 174 -15.62 -5.78 -4.77
C LEU A 174 -16.21 -5.35 -6.14
N ASP A 175 -17.53 -5.25 -6.25
CA ASP A 175 -18.19 -4.77 -7.47
C ASP A 175 -17.91 -3.29 -7.69
N ASP A 176 -17.90 -2.49 -6.62
CA ASP A 176 -17.50 -1.07 -6.67
C ASP A 176 -16.04 -0.92 -7.13
N VAL A 177 -15.13 -1.75 -6.59
CA VAL A 177 -13.73 -1.79 -7.03
C VAL A 177 -13.64 -2.09 -8.52
N ASN A 178 -14.32 -3.15 -8.98
CA ASN A 178 -14.26 -3.54 -10.38
C ASN A 178 -14.81 -2.45 -11.30
N HIS A 179 -15.94 -1.83 -10.95
CA HIS A 179 -16.52 -0.77 -11.76
C HIS A 179 -15.61 0.46 -11.85
N LEU A 180 -15.12 0.97 -10.72
CA LEU A 180 -14.20 2.12 -10.68
C LEU A 180 -12.95 1.84 -11.51
N PHE A 181 -12.25 0.73 -11.22
CA PHE A 181 -10.97 0.47 -11.86
C PHE A 181 -11.13 0.14 -13.33
N ASN A 182 -12.19 -0.54 -13.78
CA ASN A 182 -12.45 -0.74 -15.21
C ASN A 182 -12.50 0.60 -15.95
N ALA A 183 -13.22 1.60 -15.43
CA ALA A 183 -13.27 2.92 -16.04
C ALA A 183 -11.91 3.64 -16.06
N ILE A 184 -11.10 3.54 -14.98
CA ILE A 184 -9.75 4.12 -14.95
C ILE A 184 -8.82 3.40 -15.95
N PHE A 185 -8.87 2.07 -16.03
CA PHE A 185 -8.05 1.31 -16.98
C PHE A 185 -8.46 1.61 -18.43
N GLU A 186 -9.75 1.70 -18.73
CA GLU A 186 -10.23 2.12 -20.05
C GLU A 186 -9.75 3.53 -20.40
N GLY A 187 -9.83 4.49 -19.47
CA GLY A 187 -9.35 5.85 -19.66
C GLY A 187 -7.83 5.96 -19.89
N SER A 188 -7.05 5.00 -19.39
CA SER A 188 -5.60 4.89 -19.65
C SER A 188 -5.25 4.02 -20.86
N GLY A 189 -6.25 3.71 -21.71
CA GLY A 189 -6.09 2.91 -22.92
C GLY A 189 -5.83 1.42 -22.66
N GLN A 190 -5.97 0.96 -21.41
CA GLN A 190 -5.81 -0.44 -21.02
C GLN A 190 -7.15 -1.17 -21.13
N LYS A 191 -7.13 -2.43 -21.55
CA LYS A 191 -8.30 -3.31 -21.49
C LYS A 191 -8.09 -4.31 -20.37
N LYS A 192 -9.08 -4.49 -19.50
CA LYS A 192 -9.10 -5.52 -18.46
C LYS A 192 -10.16 -6.58 -18.72
#